data_AF-A0A6P9B1E9-F1
#
_entry.id   AF-A0A6P9B1E9-F1
#
_cell.length_a   1.000
_cell.length_b   1.000
_cell.length_c   1.000
_cell.angle_alpha   90.00
_cell.angle_beta   90.00
_cell.angle_gamma   90.00
#
_symmetry.space_group_name_H-M   'P 1'
#
loop_
_entity.id
_entity.type
_entity.pdbx_description
1 polymer ?
#
loop_
_entity_poly.entity_id
_entity_poly.type
_entity_poly.pdbx_seq_one_letter_code
_entity_poly.pdbx_strand_id
1 'polypeptide(L)'
;MVTGDHPITAKAIAKGVGIISEGNETVEDIAARLNIPVSQVNPRDAKACVIHGTDLKDMPAEQIDEILQNHTEIVFARTSPQQKLIIVEGCQRQVEIEKDSQPTMSQLYSSCPQMANSIKLVLSS
;
A
#
# COMPACT_ATOMS: atom_id res chain seq x y z
N MET A 1 1.00 -4.28 4.29
CA MET A 1 0.31 -5.36 5.07
C MET A 1 -0.78 -5.99 4.21
N VAL A 2 -1.00 -7.31 4.32
CA VAL A 2 -2.13 -8.00 3.66
C VAL A 2 -2.82 -8.90 4.69
N THR A 3 -4.10 -8.66 5.01
CA THR A 3 -4.83 -9.36 6.09
C THR A 3 -6.29 -9.64 5.73
N GLY A 4 -6.87 -10.66 6.39
CA GLY A 4 -8.31 -10.96 6.38
C GLY A 4 -9.14 -10.14 7.38
N ASP A 5 -8.49 -9.30 8.19
CA ASP A 5 -9.15 -8.45 9.19
C ASP A 5 -10.00 -7.32 8.56
N HIS A 6 -10.92 -6.79 9.35
CA HIS A 6 -11.67 -5.58 9.00
C HIS A 6 -10.74 -4.37 8.85
N PRO A 7 -11.03 -3.42 7.93
CA PRO A 7 -10.13 -2.29 7.65
C PRO A 7 -9.77 -1.45 8.87
N ILE A 8 -10.74 -1.21 9.76
CA ILE A 8 -10.54 -0.42 10.98
C ILE A 8 -9.51 -1.11 11.89
N THR A 9 -9.67 -2.41 12.12
CA THR A 9 -8.75 -3.22 12.91
C THR A 9 -7.38 -3.33 12.24
N ALA A 10 -7.34 -3.60 10.94
CA ALA A 10 -6.11 -3.72 10.17
C ALA A 10 -5.30 -2.42 10.20
N LYS A 11 -5.96 -1.26 10.04
CA LYS A 11 -5.33 0.07 10.14
C LYS A 11 -4.76 0.33 11.53
N ALA A 12 -5.51 0.02 12.58
CA ALA A 12 -5.05 0.19 13.96
C ALA A 12 -3.81 -0.69 14.25
N ILE A 13 -3.84 -1.96 13.83
CA ILE A 13 -2.69 -2.87 13.94
C ILE A 13 -1.51 -2.33 13.13
N ALA A 14 -1.74 -1.92 11.87
CA ALA A 14 -0.69 -1.38 11.00
C ALA A 14 0.01 -0.15 11.58
N LYS A 15 -0.73 0.76 12.23
CA LYS A 15 -0.14 1.87 12.99
C LYS A 15 0.64 1.38 14.21
N GLY A 16 0.07 0.43 14.97
CA GLY A 16 0.72 -0.12 16.17
C GLY A 16 2.02 -0.88 15.92
N VAL A 17 2.16 -1.52 14.74
CA VAL A 17 3.37 -2.27 14.35
C VAL A 17 4.31 -1.49 13.42
N GLY A 18 3.99 -0.23 13.12
CA GLY A 18 4.84 0.66 12.31
C GLY A 18 4.84 0.38 10.80
N ILE A 19 3.78 -0.26 10.27
CA ILE A 19 3.57 -0.37 8.81
C ILE A 19 3.01 0.94 8.27
N ILE A 20 2.13 1.58 9.03
CA ILE A 20 1.78 2.99 8.83
C ILE A 20 2.56 3.76 9.89
N SER A 21 3.44 4.67 9.45
CA SER A 21 4.30 5.42 10.36
C SER A 21 3.49 6.39 11.23
N GLU A 22 4.00 6.66 12.42
CA GLU A 22 3.43 7.67 13.31
C GLU A 22 3.49 9.05 12.62
N GLY A 23 2.33 9.69 12.46
CA GLY A 23 2.20 10.97 11.76
C GLY A 23 1.85 10.87 10.26
N ASN A 24 1.88 9.67 9.66
CA ASN A 24 1.31 9.48 8.32
C ASN A 24 -0.21 9.22 8.41
N GLU A 25 -0.93 9.77 7.44
CA GLU A 25 -2.38 9.79 7.40
C GLU A 25 -2.89 9.15 6.11
N THR A 26 -4.04 8.49 6.21
CA THR A 26 -4.81 8.06 5.03
C THR A 26 -5.70 9.19 4.54
N VAL A 27 -6.25 9.07 3.33
CA VAL A 27 -7.21 10.07 2.80
C VAL A 27 -8.40 10.29 3.74
N GLU A 28 -8.85 9.24 4.42
CA GLU A 28 -9.92 9.32 5.43
C GLU A 28 -9.46 10.05 6.71
N ASP A 29 -8.20 9.86 7.13
CA ASP A 29 -7.64 10.58 8.29
C ASP A 29 -7.54 12.08 7.99
N ILE A 30 -7.04 12.43 6.79
CA ILE A 30 -6.93 13.83 6.34
C ILE A 30 -8.31 14.48 6.25
N ALA A 31 -9.29 13.79 5.65
CA ALA A 31 -10.66 14.25 5.54
C ALA A 31 -11.29 14.53 6.92
N ALA A 32 -11.12 13.61 7.87
CA ALA A 32 -11.62 13.74 9.22
C ALA A 32 -10.95 14.90 9.97
N ARG A 33 -9.62 15.04 9.84
CA ARG A 33 -8.85 16.13 10.48
C ARG A 33 -9.22 17.51 9.94
N LEU A 34 -9.40 17.63 8.63
CA LEU A 34 -9.80 18.89 7.98
C LEU A 34 -11.31 19.15 8.02
N ASN A 35 -12.10 18.17 8.48
CA ASN A 35 -13.55 18.21 8.50
C ASN A 35 -14.16 18.50 7.11
N ILE A 36 -13.62 17.85 6.09
CA ILE A 36 -14.08 17.93 4.69
C ILE A 36 -14.48 16.54 4.17
N PRO A 37 -15.31 16.46 3.12
CA PRO A 37 -15.58 15.19 2.45
C PRO A 37 -14.30 14.55 1.88
N VAL A 38 -14.19 13.22 1.92
CA VAL A 38 -13.05 12.47 1.35
C VAL A 38 -12.83 12.80 -0.13
N SER A 39 -13.90 13.10 -0.87
CA SER A 39 -13.83 13.52 -2.27
C SER A 39 -13.10 14.85 -2.51
N GLN A 40 -12.89 15.66 -1.47
CA GLN A 40 -12.14 16.91 -1.53
C GLN A 40 -10.67 16.75 -1.12
N VAL A 41 -10.27 15.57 -0.65
CA VAL A 41 -8.88 15.27 -0.30
C VAL A 41 -8.15 14.83 -1.56
N ASN A 42 -7.00 15.44 -1.84
CA ASN A 42 -6.12 14.96 -2.88
C ASN A 42 -5.47 13.64 -2.44
N PRO A 43 -5.66 12.52 -3.16
CA PRO A 43 -5.09 11.23 -2.77
C PRO A 43 -3.57 11.26 -2.63
N ARG A 44 -2.89 12.16 -3.36
CA ARG A 44 -1.42 12.29 -3.32
C ARG A 44 -0.89 12.92 -2.02
N ASP A 45 -1.76 13.53 -1.21
CA ASP A 45 -1.38 14.08 0.09
C ASP A 45 -1.27 12.98 1.16
N ALA A 46 -1.90 11.82 0.92
CA ALA A 46 -1.85 10.68 1.81
C ALA A 46 -0.72 9.71 1.40
N LYS A 47 0.28 9.55 2.27
CA LYS A 47 1.36 8.55 2.07
C LYS A 47 0.90 7.13 2.38
N ALA A 48 -0.13 7.00 3.22
CA ALA A 48 -0.69 5.74 3.64
C ALA A 48 -2.06 5.51 3.02
N CYS A 49 -2.39 4.28 2.68
CA CYS A 49 -3.75 3.92 2.25
C CYS A 49 -4.16 2.56 2.78
N VAL A 50 -5.49 2.39 2.92
CA VAL A 50 -6.11 1.13 3.30
C VAL A 50 -7.07 0.74 2.19
N ILE A 51 -6.81 -0.39 1.53
CA ILE A 51 -7.62 -0.89 0.43
C ILE A 51 -8.47 -2.05 0.94
N HIS A 52 -9.78 -2.01 0.68
CA HIS A 52 -10.67 -3.12 0.98
C HIS A 52 -10.59 -4.19 -0.12
N GLY A 53 -10.62 -5.46 0.26
CA GLY A 53 -10.55 -6.58 -0.68
C GLY A 53 -11.68 -6.61 -1.70
N THR A 54 -12.87 -6.08 -1.39
CA THR A 54 -13.95 -5.94 -2.40
C THR A 54 -13.53 -5.03 -3.54
N ASP A 55 -12.91 -3.91 -3.22
CA ASP A 55 -12.54 -2.89 -4.19
C ASP A 55 -11.39 -3.41 -5.05
N LEU A 56 -10.44 -4.12 -4.42
CA LEU A 56 -9.32 -4.78 -5.09
C LEU A 56 -9.76 -5.77 -6.19
N LYS A 57 -10.93 -6.41 -6.04
CA LYS A 57 -11.45 -7.35 -7.04
C LYS A 57 -11.83 -6.65 -8.35
N ASP A 58 -12.35 -5.43 -8.23
CA ASP A 58 -12.88 -4.68 -9.36
C ASP A 58 -11.83 -3.70 -9.93
N MET A 59 -10.66 -3.59 -9.29
CA MET A 59 -9.53 -2.78 -9.75
C MET A 59 -8.78 -3.46 -10.92
N PRO A 60 -8.57 -2.75 -12.05
CA PRO A 60 -7.67 -3.22 -13.09
C PRO A 60 -6.22 -3.21 -12.59
N ALA A 61 -5.37 -4.02 -13.25
CA ALA A 61 -3.95 -4.14 -12.90
C ALA A 61 -3.23 -2.78 -12.87
N GLU A 62 -3.54 -1.90 -13.82
CA GLU A 62 -2.98 -0.54 -13.92
C GLU A 62 -3.28 0.29 -12.67
N GLN A 63 -4.50 0.20 -12.12
CA GLN A 63 -4.88 0.92 -10.91
C GLN A 63 -4.16 0.37 -9.67
N ILE A 64 -3.96 -0.95 -9.62
CA ILE A 64 -3.16 -1.57 -8.55
C ILE A 64 -1.72 -1.06 -8.63
N ASP A 65 -1.16 -1.01 -9.83
CA ASP A 65 0.18 -0.52 -10.10
C ASP A 65 0.32 0.96 -9.70
N GLU A 66 -0.67 1.81 -10.00
CA GLU A 66 -0.72 3.20 -9.55
C GLU A 66 -0.78 3.33 -8.00
N ILE A 67 -1.57 2.48 -7.33
CA ILE A 67 -1.65 2.48 -5.86
C ILE A 67 -0.29 2.14 -5.26
N LEU A 68 0.38 1.11 -5.79
CA LEU A 68 1.70 0.64 -5.34
C LEU A 68 2.78 1.70 -5.57
N GLN A 69 2.66 2.53 -6.62
CA GLN A 69 3.61 3.61 -6.90
C GLN A 69 3.39 4.87 -6.05
N ASN A 70 2.13 5.23 -5.79
CA ASN A 70 1.81 6.50 -5.15
C ASN A 70 1.77 6.42 -3.61
N HIS A 71 1.63 5.23 -3.03
CA HIS A 71 1.55 5.06 -1.58
C HIS A 71 2.68 4.17 -1.07
N THR A 72 3.47 4.69 -0.14
CA THR A 72 4.59 3.93 0.46
C THR A 72 4.12 2.98 1.57
N GLU A 73 2.96 3.26 2.18
CA GLU A 73 2.46 2.55 3.36
C GLU A 73 1.06 1.99 3.10
N ILE A 74 1.01 0.75 2.61
CA ILE A 74 -0.24 0.16 2.10
C ILE A 74 -0.72 -0.97 3.01
N VAL A 75 -2.01 -0.95 3.32
CA VAL A 75 -2.72 -2.03 4.02
C VAL A 75 -3.84 -2.56 3.14
N PHE A 76 -3.73 -3.81 2.70
CA PHE A 76 -4.84 -4.52 2.07
C PHE A 76 -5.60 -5.31 3.14
N ALA A 77 -6.87 -4.99 3.35
CA ALA A 77 -7.74 -5.59 4.36
C ALA A 77 -8.83 -6.44 3.72
N ARG A 78 -9.40 -7.40 4.47
CA ARG A 78 -10.45 -8.31 3.98
C ARG A 78 -10.08 -9.05 2.69
N THR A 79 -8.81 -9.37 2.47
CA THR A 79 -8.35 -10.02 1.23
C THR A 79 -8.56 -11.53 1.24
N SER A 80 -8.96 -12.11 0.10
CA SER A 80 -8.96 -13.57 -0.12
C SER A 80 -7.57 -14.10 -0.51
N PRO A 81 -7.32 -15.43 -0.44
CA PRO A 81 -6.07 -16.01 -0.93
C PRO A 81 -5.77 -15.66 -2.39
N GLN A 82 -6.78 -15.64 -3.26
CA GLN A 82 -6.62 -15.24 -4.66
C GLN A 82 -6.18 -13.77 -4.77
N GLN A 83 -6.73 -12.89 -3.92
CA GLN A 83 -6.36 -11.48 -3.92
C GLN A 83 -4.95 -11.23 -3.41
N LYS A 84 -4.46 -12.05 -2.47
CA LYS A 84 -3.04 -12.01 -2.07
C LYS A 84 -2.12 -12.25 -3.28
N LEU A 85 -2.46 -13.19 -4.16
CA LEU A 85 -1.68 -13.45 -5.38
C LEU A 85 -1.67 -12.24 -6.31
N ILE A 86 -2.84 -11.62 -6.54
CA ILE A 86 -2.96 -10.40 -7.36
C ILE A 86 -2.04 -9.29 -6.84
N ILE A 87 -2.01 -9.08 -5.51
CA ILE A 87 -1.13 -8.10 -4.88
C ILE A 87 0.35 -8.44 -5.12
N VAL A 88 0.73 -9.71 -4.96
CA VAL A 88 2.11 -10.17 -5.19
C VAL A 88 2.53 -9.95 -6.65
N GLU A 89 1.66 -10.28 -7.60
CA GLU A 89 1.90 -10.06 -9.02
C GLU A 89 2.06 -8.58 -9.36
N GLY A 90 1.25 -7.69 -8.75
CA GLY A 90 1.41 -6.24 -8.88
C GLY A 90 2.76 -5.74 -8.39
N CYS A 91 3.17 -6.17 -7.20
CA CYS A 91 4.49 -5.83 -6.67
C CYS A 91 5.63 -6.35 -7.57
N GLN A 92 5.49 -7.55 -8.15
CA GLN A 92 6.48 -8.10 -9.08
C GLN A 92 6.60 -7.29 -10.37
N ARG A 93 5.47 -6.83 -10.93
CA ARG A 93 5.48 -5.94 -12.11
C ARG A 93 6.23 -4.64 -11.85
N GLN A 94 6.01 -4.02 -10.68
CA GLN A 94 6.74 -2.80 -10.29
C GLN A 94 8.25 -3.00 -10.29
N VAL A 95 8.72 -4.10 -9.69
CA VAL A 95 10.15 -4.44 -9.66
C VAL A 95 10.72 -4.64 -11.07
N GLU A 96 9.95 -5.21 -11.99
CA GLU A 96 10.41 -5.41 -13.38
C GLU A 96 10.49 -4.08 -14.15
N ILE A 97 9.51 -3.20 -13.99
CA ILE A 97 9.50 -1.86 -14.58
C ILE A 97 10.70 -1.02 -14.10
N GLU A 98 11.05 -1.13 -12.82
CA GLU A 98 12.22 -0.46 -12.24
C GLU A 98 13.55 -1.00 -12.79
N LYS A 99 13.64 -2.27 -13.18
CA LYS A 99 14.88 -2.86 -13.74
C LYS A 99 15.16 -2.40 -15.17
N ASP A 100 14.12 -2.27 -16.00
CA ASP A 100 14.25 -1.81 -17.39
C ASP A 100 14.57 -0.31 -17.48
N SER A 101 14.28 0.42 -16.41
CA SER A 101 14.65 1.83 -16.22
C SER A 101 16.08 1.92 -15.65
N GLN A 102 17.12 1.79 -16.49
CA GLN A 102 18.56 1.84 -16.08
C GLN A 102 18.83 2.67 -14.80
N PRO A 103 19.06 2.05 -13.62
CA PRO A 103 19.41 2.81 -12.44
C PRO A 103 20.92 2.97 -12.37
N THR A 104 21.36 4.19 -12.09
CA THR A 104 22.75 4.42 -11.67
C THR A 104 22.98 3.74 -10.32
N MET A 105 24.18 3.18 -10.08
CA MET A 105 24.51 2.40 -8.87
C MET A 105 24.25 3.11 -7.53
N SER A 106 24.03 4.43 -7.51
CA SER A 106 23.62 5.18 -6.31
C SER A 106 22.13 5.05 -5.97
N GLN A 107 21.26 4.73 -6.93
CA GLN A 107 19.81 4.59 -6.71
C GLN A 107 19.45 3.21 -6.15
N LEU A 108 20.19 2.16 -6.50
CA LEU A 108 19.98 0.79 -6.02
C LEU A 108 20.14 0.64 -4.49
N TYR A 109 21.02 1.43 -3.86
CA TYR A 109 21.23 1.39 -2.41
C TYR A 109 20.39 2.39 -1.61
N SER A 110 19.89 3.47 -2.23
CA SER A 110 19.07 4.46 -1.52
C SER A 110 17.57 4.12 -1.52
N SER A 111 17.08 3.32 -2.47
CA SER A 111 15.65 3.09 -2.67
C SER A 111 15.09 1.85 -1.95
N CYS A 112 15.94 1.00 -1.36
CA CYS A 112 15.52 -0.34 -0.92
C CYS A 112 15.74 -0.75 0.55
N PRO A 113 15.53 0.11 1.57
CA PRO A 113 15.25 -0.40 2.92
C PRO A 113 13.79 -0.88 3.10
N GLN A 114 12.85 -0.36 2.30
CA GLN A 114 11.41 -0.53 2.58
C GLN A 114 10.73 -1.70 1.84
N MET A 115 11.23 -2.12 0.68
CA MET A 115 10.68 -3.30 -0.03
C MET A 115 10.94 -4.62 0.70
N ALA A 116 12.02 -4.71 1.49
CA ALA A 116 12.32 -5.90 2.29
C ALA A 116 11.28 -6.15 3.39
N ASN A 117 10.61 -5.11 3.90
CA ASN A 117 9.60 -5.25 4.96
C ASN A 117 8.22 -5.61 4.42
N SER A 118 7.86 -5.16 3.21
CA SER A 118 6.59 -5.55 2.57
C SER A 118 6.57 -7.03 2.15
N ILE A 119 7.70 -7.58 1.72
CA ILE A 119 7.81 -9.01 1.37
C ILE A 119 7.87 -9.90 2.62
N LYS A 120 8.45 -9.43 3.73
CA LYS A 120 8.53 -10.19 4.99
C LYS A 120 7.17 -10.51 5.61
N LEU A 121 6.14 -9.70 5.34
CA LEU A 121 4.80 -9.89 5.90
C LEU A 121 3.86 -10.72 5.01
N VAL A 122 4.16 -10.87 3.72
CA VAL A 122 3.33 -11.68 2.80
C VAL A 122 3.46 -13.18 3.09
N LEU A 123 4.56 -13.62 3.71
CA LEU A 123 4.90 -15.02 3.94
C LEU A 123 4.70 -15.53 5.38
N SER A 124 4.26 -14.69 6.33
CA SER A 124 4.15 -15.07 7.75
C SER A 124 2.72 -15.23 8.28
N SER A 125 1.72 -15.45 7.42
CA SER A 125 0.31 -15.67 7.82
C SER A 125 -0.44 -16.63 6.92
#